data_AF-A0A2V1AZ70-F1
#
_entry.id   AF-A0A2V1AZ70-F1
#
_cell.length_a   1.000
_cell.length_b   1.000
_cell.length_c   1.000
_cell.angle_alpha   90.00
_cell.angle_beta   90.00
_cell.angle_gamma   90.00
#
_symmetry.space_group_name_H-M   'P 1'
#
loop_
_entity.id
_entity.type
_entity.pdbx_description
1 polymer ?
#
loop_
_entity_poly.entity_id
_entity_poly.type
_entity_poly.pdbx_seq_one_letter_code
_entity_poly.pdbx_strand_id
1 'polypeptide(L)'
;MHVIKLGSNCGRIVGSIQLRRPVPPKQERISKSRAAKASFMTGFTVVVFLVWLYHLYWVIIAINDRKFGGLLWSLLVTVGSLALSSFIMIRVLLFFETRLLSDDIDADHKKYL
;
A
#
# COMPACT_ATOMS: atom_id res chain seq x y z
N MET A 1 -44.63 18.72 -68.25
CA MET A 1 -43.16 18.60 -68.32
C MET A 1 -42.66 18.15 -66.95
N HIS A 2 -42.20 16.90 -66.86
CA HIS A 2 -41.54 16.32 -65.71
C HIS A 2 -40.16 16.97 -65.49
N VAL A 3 -39.83 17.35 -64.25
CA VAL A 3 -38.46 17.24 -63.73
C VAL A 3 -38.53 16.91 -62.24
N ILE A 4 -38.14 15.67 -61.91
CA ILE A 4 -37.80 15.20 -60.58
C ILE A 4 -36.35 15.61 -60.31
N LYS A 5 -36.05 16.16 -59.13
CA LYS A 5 -34.68 16.20 -58.60
C LYS A 5 -34.69 15.83 -57.12
N LEU A 6 -34.17 14.64 -56.84
CA LEU A 6 -33.89 14.07 -55.52
C LEU A 6 -32.54 14.57 -54.98
N GLY A 7 -32.42 14.63 -53.66
CA GLY A 7 -31.17 14.81 -52.90
C GLY A 7 -31.23 16.04 -51.98
N SER A 8 -30.79 16.02 -50.74
CA SER A 8 -30.07 15.01 -49.95
C SER A 8 -30.08 15.48 -48.49
N ASN A 9 -30.12 14.53 -47.57
CA ASN A 9 -29.82 14.60 -46.14
C ASN A 9 -29.31 15.94 -45.57
N CYS A 10 -30.08 16.54 -44.65
CA CYS A 10 -29.53 17.43 -43.64
C CYS A 10 -29.95 16.91 -42.26
N GLY A 11 -29.05 16.11 -41.67
CA GLY A 11 -29.17 15.60 -40.32
C GLY A 11 -29.25 16.74 -39.33
N ARG A 12 -30.38 16.83 -38.62
CA ARG A 12 -30.57 17.72 -37.49
C ARG A 12 -29.72 17.21 -36.34
N ILE A 13 -28.59 17.87 -36.14
CA ILE A 13 -27.65 17.66 -35.06
C ILE A 13 -28.36 18.01 -33.75
N VAL A 14 -28.94 17.00 -33.09
CA VAL A 14 -29.45 17.16 -31.72
C VAL A 14 -28.22 17.26 -30.84
N GLY A 15 -27.94 18.48 -30.38
CA GLY A 15 -26.92 18.76 -29.38
C GLY A 15 -27.20 17.93 -28.13
N SER A 16 -26.39 16.91 -27.90
CA SER A 16 -26.32 16.21 -26.63
C SER A 16 -25.68 17.16 -25.62
N ILE A 17 -26.53 17.80 -24.83
CA ILE A 17 -26.15 18.42 -23.56
C ILE A 17 -25.53 17.29 -22.72
N GLN A 18 -24.19 17.24 -22.69
CA GLN A 18 -23.44 16.43 -21.74
C GLN A 18 -23.68 17.03 -20.35
N LEU A 19 -24.78 16.62 -19.72
CA LEU A 19 -24.98 16.77 -18.28
C LEU A 19 -23.74 16.21 -17.59
N ARG A 20 -22.88 17.10 -17.05
CA ARG A 20 -21.88 16.73 -16.06
C ARG A 20 -22.63 15.96 -14.97
N ARG A 21 -22.46 14.64 -14.92
CA ARG A 21 -22.87 13.86 -13.76
C ARG A 21 -22.13 14.47 -12.56
N PRO A 22 -22.83 14.85 -11.47
CA PRO A 22 -22.14 15.13 -10.23
C PRO A 22 -21.40 13.87 -9.83
N VAL A 23 -20.07 13.96 -9.79
CA VAL A 23 -19.20 12.90 -9.28
C VAL A 23 -19.68 12.60 -7.85
N PRO A 24 -20.01 11.34 -7.51
CA PRO A 24 -20.58 11.06 -6.20
C PRO A 24 -19.58 11.39 -5.08
N PRO A 25 -20.02 12.01 -3.97
CA PRO A 25 -19.16 12.38 -2.83
C PRO A 25 -18.51 11.18 -2.12
N LYS A 26 -18.81 9.95 -2.56
CA LYS A 26 -18.30 8.70 -2.01
C LYS A 26 -16.83 8.44 -2.38
N GLN A 27 -16.33 8.99 -3.49
CA GLN A 27 -14.92 8.85 -3.89
C GLN A 27 -13.95 9.57 -2.95
N GLU A 28 -14.35 10.68 -2.34
CA GLU A 28 -13.47 11.48 -1.48
C GLU A 28 -13.20 10.79 -0.13
N ARG A 29 -14.20 10.12 0.46
CA ARG A 29 -14.01 9.34 1.70
C ARG A 29 -13.14 8.11 1.50
N ILE A 30 -13.27 7.45 0.34
CA ILE A 30 -12.45 6.27 -0.01
C ILE A 30 -10.99 6.69 -0.25
N SER A 31 -10.75 7.83 -0.91
CA SER A 31 -9.41 8.40 -1.12
C SER A 31 -8.69 8.75 0.19
N LYS A 32 -9.38 9.41 1.13
CA LYS A 32 -8.80 9.73 2.46
C LYS A 32 -8.46 8.48 3.27
N SER A 33 -9.30 7.45 3.21
CA SER A 33 -9.05 6.15 3.86
C SER A 33 -7.81 5.44 3.29
N ARG A 34 -7.62 5.48 1.97
CA ARG A 34 -6.46 4.87 1.29
C ARG A 34 -5.16 5.59 1.62
N ALA A 35 -5.16 6.93 1.52
CA ALA A 35 -3.99 7.74 1.84
C ALA A 35 -3.60 7.60 3.33
N ALA A 36 -4.57 7.54 4.24
CA ALA A 36 -4.32 7.32 5.66
C ALA A 36 -3.74 5.93 5.95
N LYS A 37 -4.28 4.87 5.33
CA LYS A 37 -3.74 3.49 5.46
C LYS A 37 -2.32 3.38 4.88
N ALA A 38 -2.07 3.97 3.71
CA ALA A 38 -0.74 3.97 3.09
C ALA A 38 0.27 4.74 3.96
N SER A 39 -0.11 5.92 4.46
CA SER A 39 0.73 6.70 5.38
C SER A 39 0.98 5.96 6.69
N PHE A 40 0.01 5.20 7.20
CA PHE A 40 0.19 4.36 8.37
C PHE A 40 1.17 3.23 8.12
N MET A 41 1.07 2.54 6.97
CA MET A 41 2.04 1.50 6.58
C MET A 41 3.45 2.06 6.45
N THR A 42 3.62 3.23 5.83
CA THR A 42 4.94 3.88 5.74
C THR A 42 5.46 4.35 7.10
N GLY A 43 4.59 4.83 7.99
CA GLY A 43 4.99 5.16 9.36
C GLY A 43 5.41 3.93 10.14
N PHE A 44 4.65 2.85 10.01
CA PHE A 44 4.93 1.57 10.65
C PHE A 44 6.24 0.96 10.16
N THR A 45 6.52 0.96 8.85
CA THR A 45 7.78 0.46 8.31
C THR A 45 8.98 1.24 8.85
N VAL A 46 8.87 2.58 8.97
CA VAL A 46 9.91 3.42 9.57
C VAL A 46 10.12 3.07 11.04
N VAL A 47 9.05 2.90 11.83
CA VAL A 47 9.16 2.51 13.24
C VAL A 47 9.84 1.14 13.38
N VAL A 48 9.45 0.16 12.57
CA VAL A 48 10.07 -1.17 12.56
C VAL A 48 11.56 -1.07 12.23
N PHE A 49 11.94 -0.23 11.26
CA PHE A 49 13.33 0.01 10.91
C PHE A 49 14.13 0.65 12.05
N LEU A 50 13.56 1.62 12.76
CA LEU A 50 14.19 2.24 13.94
C LEU A 50 14.40 1.23 15.07
N VAL A 51 13.42 0.38 15.34
CA VAL A 51 13.55 -0.71 16.33
C VAL A 51 14.65 -1.67 15.93
N TRP A 52 14.76 -1.99 14.64
CA TRP A 52 15.83 -2.85 14.13
C TRP A 52 17.22 -2.24 14.33
N LEU A 53 17.39 -0.94 14.05
CA LEU A 53 18.64 -0.22 14.30
C LEU A 53 19.01 -0.18 15.79
N TYR A 54 18.03 0.06 16.66
CA TYR A 54 18.24 -0.01 18.10
C TYR A 54 18.69 -1.40 18.53
N HIS A 55 18.09 -2.45 17.96
CA HIS A 55 18.49 -3.82 18.26
C HIS A 55 19.91 -4.14 17.76
N LEU A 56 20.30 -3.60 16.60
CA LEU A 56 21.67 -3.70 16.08
C LEU A 56 22.69 -3.07 17.04
N TYR A 57 22.38 -1.88 17.57
CA TYR A 57 23.21 -1.23 18.58
C TYR A 57 23.33 -2.09 19.85
N TRP A 58 22.22 -2.65 20.31
CA TRP A 58 22.21 -3.54 21.47
C TRP A 58 23.06 -4.81 21.24
N VAL A 59 23.04 -5.38 20.03
CA VAL A 59 23.89 -6.52 19.66
C VAL A 59 25.37 -6.18 19.79
N ILE A 60 25.80 -5.01 19.32
CA ILE A 60 27.20 -4.58 19.41
C ILE A 60 27.64 -4.50 20.87
N ILE A 61 26.82 -3.91 21.74
CA ILE A 61 27.08 -3.85 23.18
C ILE A 61 27.11 -5.26 23.79
N ALA A 62 26.14 -6.11 23.47
CA ALA A 62 26.03 -7.45 24.04
C ALA A 62 27.25 -8.33 23.68
N ILE A 63 27.81 -8.16 22.49
CA ILE A 63 29.07 -8.82 22.07
C ILE A 63 30.26 -8.26 22.88
N ASN A 64 30.38 -6.94 23.01
CA ASN A 64 31.49 -6.28 23.70
C ASN A 64 31.52 -6.61 25.20
N ASP A 65 30.35 -6.60 25.83
CA ASP A 65 30.17 -6.92 27.26
C ASP A 65 30.25 -8.42 27.55
N ARG A 66 30.41 -9.27 26.53
CA ARG A 66 30.44 -10.75 26.66
C ARG A 66 29.27 -11.30 27.47
N LYS A 67 28.06 -10.75 27.27
CA LYS A 67 26.87 -11.04 28.09
C LYS A 67 26.47 -12.52 28.12
N PHE A 68 26.86 -13.29 27.10
CA PHE A 68 26.55 -14.70 26.97
C PHE A 68 27.79 -15.60 27.13
N GLY A 69 28.80 -15.12 27.87
CA GLY A 69 30.00 -15.88 28.21
C GLY A 69 31.12 -15.71 27.18
N GLY A 70 31.47 -16.77 26.45
CA GLY A 70 32.53 -16.71 25.44
C GLY A 70 32.19 -15.76 24.29
N LEU A 71 33.22 -15.27 23.60
CA LEU A 71 33.06 -14.37 22.44
C LEU A 71 32.26 -15.05 21.31
N LEU A 72 32.56 -16.33 21.04
CA LEU A 72 31.85 -17.18 20.08
C LEU A 72 30.37 -17.36 20.44
N TRP A 73 30.07 -17.64 21.72
CA TRP A 73 28.69 -17.82 22.19
C TRP A 73 27.89 -16.53 22.14
N SER A 74 28.50 -15.42 22.57
CA SER A 74 27.89 -14.10 22.48
C SER A 74 27.57 -13.76 21.04
N LEU A 75 28.51 -13.97 20.11
CA LEU A 75 28.31 -13.72 18.69
C LEU A 75 27.20 -14.61 18.09
N LEU A 76 27.21 -15.92 18.34
CA LEU A 76 26.18 -16.84 17.87
C LEU A 76 24.78 -16.45 18.34
N VAL A 77 24.62 -16.16 19.64
CA VAL A 77 23.33 -15.80 20.24
C VAL A 77 22.86 -14.45 19.72
N THR A 78 23.73 -13.43 19.68
CA THR A 78 23.32 -12.09 19.25
C THR A 78 23.04 -12.02 17.75
N VAL A 79 23.87 -12.67 16.91
CA VAL A 79 23.64 -12.74 15.46
C VAL A 79 22.39 -13.57 15.16
N GLY A 80 22.21 -14.69 15.88
CA GLY A 80 20.99 -15.51 15.77
C GLY A 80 19.73 -14.73 16.16
N SER A 81 19.77 -13.98 17.27
CA SER A 81 18.67 -13.10 17.70
C SER A 81 18.35 -12.03 16.66
N LEU A 82 19.38 -11.44 16.05
CA LEU A 82 19.23 -10.42 15.01
C LEU A 82 18.60 -11.00 13.73
N ALA A 83 19.06 -12.18 13.31
CA ALA A 83 18.51 -12.88 12.15
C ALA A 83 17.04 -13.28 12.38
N LEU A 84 16.73 -13.83 13.56
CA LEU A 84 15.37 -14.21 13.93
C LEU A 84 14.44 -12.99 13.99
N SER A 85 14.88 -11.89 14.61
CA SER A 85 14.12 -10.64 14.66
C SER A 85 13.87 -10.07 13.27
N SER A 86 14.87 -10.12 12.38
CA SER A 86 14.73 -9.68 10.99
C SER A 86 13.69 -10.53 10.25
N PHE A 87 13.73 -11.86 10.41
CA PHE A 87 12.76 -12.76 9.80
C PHE A 87 11.34 -12.49 10.29
N ILE A 88 11.15 -12.31 11.60
CA ILE A 88 9.85 -11.98 12.19
C ILE A 88 9.35 -10.63 11.67
N MET A 89 10.19 -9.60 11.63
CA MET A 89 9.81 -8.29 11.11
C MET A 89 9.34 -8.36 9.67
N ILE A 90 10.06 -9.07 8.79
CA ILE A 90 9.65 -9.25 7.38
C ILE A 90 8.29 -9.94 7.30
N ARG A 91 8.08 -11.01 8.08
CA ARG A 91 6.79 -11.72 8.13
C ARG A 91 5.65 -10.83 8.61
N VAL A 92 5.90 -10.01 9.62
CA VAL A 92 4.92 -9.05 10.17
C VAL A 92 4.60 -7.97 9.14
N LEU A 93 5.60 -7.39 8.49
CA LEU A 93 5.43 -6.41 7.42
C LEU A 93 4.60 -6.97 6.27
N LEU A 94 4.93 -8.18 5.79
CA LEU A 94 4.18 -8.86 4.74
C LEU A 94 2.74 -9.20 5.18
N PHE A 95 2.54 -9.57 6.45
CA PHE A 95 1.20 -9.83 6.98
C PHE A 95 0.36 -8.55 7.00
N PHE A 96 0.91 -7.43 7.46
CA PHE A 96 0.22 -6.15 7.44
C PHE A 96 -0.05 -5.66 6.03
N GLU A 97 0.92 -5.80 5.12
CA GLU A 97 0.74 -5.48 3.71
C GLU A 97 -0.40 -6.30 3.10
N THR A 98 -0.32 -7.63 3.17
CA THR A 98 -1.35 -8.51 2.59
C THR A 98 -2.74 -8.28 3.20
N ARG A 99 -2.87 -8.07 4.51
CA ARG A 99 -4.18 -7.76 5.13
C ARG A 99 -4.69 -6.36 4.80
N LEU A 100 -3.84 -5.33 4.78
CA LEU A 100 -4.28 -3.98 4.47
C LEU A 100 -4.55 -3.75 2.98
N LEU A 101 -3.72 -4.31 2.07
CA LEU A 101 -3.86 -4.18 0.62
C LEU A 101 -4.93 -5.10 0.04
N SER A 102 -5.05 -6.35 0.52
CA SER A 102 -6.00 -7.30 -0.07
C SER A 102 -7.45 -6.93 0.20
N ASP A 103 -7.75 -6.35 1.37
CA ASP A 103 -9.07 -5.78 1.67
C ASP A 103 -9.42 -4.60 0.74
N ASP A 104 -8.42 -3.92 0.19
CA ASP A 104 -8.58 -2.74 -0.64
C ASP A 104 -8.83 -3.09 -2.12
N ILE A 105 -8.20 -4.17 -2.63
CA ILE A 105 -8.44 -4.70 -3.98
C ILE A 105 -9.87 -5.28 -4.11
N ASP A 106 -10.34 -6.01 -3.10
CA ASP A 106 -11.70 -6.58 -3.11
C ASP A 106 -12.79 -5.48 -3.02
N ALA A 107 -12.51 -4.40 -2.27
CA ALA A 107 -13.40 -3.25 -2.16
C ALA A 107 -13.50 -2.42 -3.45
N ASP A 108 -12.43 -2.36 -4.26
CA ASP A 108 -12.46 -1.67 -5.56
C ASP A 108 -13.10 -2.55 -6.65
N HIS A 109 -12.98 -3.88 -6.58
CA HIS A 109 -13.62 -4.79 -7.55
C HIS A 109 -15.16 -4.77 -7.45
N LYS A 110 -15.72 -4.64 -6.24
CA LYS A 110 -17.17 -4.44 -6.02
C LYS A 110 -17.71 -3.08 -6.49
N LYS A 111 -16.85 -2.13 -6.87
CA LYS A 111 -17.28 -0.80 -7.33
C LYS A 111 -17.52 -0.74 -8.83
N TYR A 112 -17.06 -1.74 -9.59
CA TYR A 112 -17.21 -1.84 -11.04
C TYR A 112 -18.15 -2.97 -11.50
N LEU A 113 -18.82 -3.65 -10.56
CA LEU A 113 -20.04 -4.45 -10.78
C LEU A 113 -21.25 -3.65 -10.30
#